data_AF-A0A2D6X8L0-F1
#
_entry.id   AF-A0A2D6X8L0-F1
#
_cell.length_a   1.000
_cell.length_b   1.000
_cell.length_c   1.000
_cell.angle_alpha   90.00
_cell.angle_beta   90.00
_cell.angle_gamma   90.00
#
_symmetry.space_group_name_H-M   'P 1'
#
loop_
_entity.id
_entity.type
_entity.pdbx_description
1 polymer ?
#
loop_
_entity_poly.entity_id
_entity_poly.type
_entity_poly.pdbx_seq_one_letter_code
_entity_poly.pdbx_strand_id
1 'polypeptide(L)'
;MANTYNVTFTTTYSATNVSENADITWVYADSPPPKTPKQMQQDAYTEYMSDKAKVKQARIDRRDEVIASWGIDQTLDLSQLAADFYLLYELSLSEEDEGHFEPLLYGLVDQFASYTDMILGGELRYIKDRARSRKDVIAPELWEIFYAKEGEMSTRHEYWDKWREFRAIHPDALQWAADAFNTFESSGVGGPKWANIADMLRIFLDGTITPLMFVDFCWGLEHNGGTYFNKVWSNQVKHVLEANLNGAIESVLAAASPGIRKFYRSKR
;
A
#
# COMPACT_ATOMS: atom_id res chain seq x y z
N MET A 1 40.82 14.45 -40.11
CA MET A 1 41.99 14.73 -39.24
C MET A 1 41.91 13.77 -38.07
N ALA A 2 42.80 12.79 -37.99
CA ALA A 2 42.84 11.79 -36.93
C ALA A 2 43.93 12.19 -35.92
N ASN A 3 43.56 12.34 -34.64
CA ASN A 3 44.51 12.66 -33.59
C ASN A 3 45.10 11.36 -33.03
N THR A 4 46.40 11.17 -33.23
CA THR A 4 47.19 10.11 -32.62
C THR A 4 47.77 10.64 -31.31
N TYR A 5 47.43 10.02 -30.18
CA TYR A 5 48.04 10.34 -28.89
C TYR A 5 49.15 9.33 -28.60
N ASN A 6 50.38 9.83 -28.42
CA ASN A 6 51.49 9.03 -27.91
C ASN A 6 51.52 9.18 -26.38
N VAL A 7 51.29 8.09 -25.67
CA VAL A 7 51.47 8.02 -24.20
C VAL A 7 52.85 7.46 -23.92
N THR A 8 53.69 8.23 -23.24
CA THR A 8 55.01 7.80 -22.78
C THR A 8 54.93 7.48 -21.29
N PHE A 9 55.24 6.25 -20.90
CA PHE A 9 55.39 5.88 -19.49
C PHE A 9 56.87 5.96 -19.11
N THR A 10 57.17 6.65 -18.01
CA THR A 10 58.50 6.70 -17.41
C THR A 10 58.48 5.84 -16.13
N THR A 11 59.19 4.72 -16.14
CA THR A 11 59.36 3.87 -14.95
C THR A 11 60.78 4.03 -14.42
N THR A 12 60.91 4.51 -13.18
CA THR A 12 62.20 4.64 -12.50
C THR A 12 62.52 3.32 -11.78
N TYR A 13 63.59 2.63 -12.18
CA TYR A 13 64.10 1.46 -11.46
C TYR A 13 65.37 1.82 -10.68
N SER A 14 65.35 1.63 -9.37
CA SER A 14 66.53 1.61 -8.52
C SER A 14 67.13 0.20 -8.52
N ALA A 15 68.34 0.06 -9.06
CA ALA A 15 69.06 -1.20 -9.12
C ALA A 15 69.68 -1.56 -7.76
N THR A 16 69.30 -2.72 -7.22
CA THR A 16 70.08 -3.39 -6.18
C THR A 16 70.16 -4.88 -6.52
N ASN A 17 71.39 -5.29 -6.82
CA ASN A 17 72.01 -6.62 -6.86
C ASN A 17 71.13 -7.87 -7.06
N VAL A 18 71.48 -8.54 -8.17
CA VAL A 18 71.09 -9.88 -8.60
C VAL A 18 71.73 -10.94 -7.70
N SER A 19 70.92 -11.87 -7.20
CA SER A 19 71.35 -13.25 -6.93
C SER A 19 70.19 -14.23 -7.20
N GLU A 20 70.50 -15.21 -8.04
CA GLU A 20 69.91 -16.56 -8.12
C GLU A 20 68.47 -16.72 -8.66
N ASN A 21 68.40 -17.03 -9.96
CA ASN A 21 67.55 -18.04 -10.61
C ASN A 21 66.25 -18.44 -9.89
N ALA A 22 65.32 -17.51 -9.74
CA ALA A 22 63.91 -17.87 -9.69
C ALA A 22 63.43 -17.97 -11.14
N ASP A 23 63.07 -19.18 -11.60
CA ASP A 23 62.32 -19.36 -12.84
C ASP A 23 60.96 -18.68 -12.68
N ILE A 24 60.88 -17.42 -13.12
CA ILE A 24 59.62 -16.68 -13.19
C ILE A 24 58.84 -17.26 -14.37
N THR A 25 58.02 -18.27 -14.10
CA THR A 25 57.00 -18.72 -15.05
C THR A 25 55.91 -17.66 -15.11
N TRP A 26 55.91 -16.86 -16.18
CA TRP A 26 54.78 -16.03 -16.53
C TRP A 26 53.63 -16.93 -16.96
N VAL A 27 52.75 -17.27 -16.01
CA VAL A 27 51.45 -17.84 -16.35
C VAL A 27 50.62 -16.69 -16.89
N TYR A 28 50.56 -16.55 -18.21
CA TYR A 28 49.56 -15.70 -18.85
C TYR A 28 48.21 -16.26 -18.44
N ALA A 29 47.50 -15.56 -17.56
CA ALA A 29 46.12 -15.89 -17.29
C ALA A 29 45.39 -15.75 -18.63
N ASP A 30 44.94 -16.88 -19.19
CA ASP A 30 44.20 -16.91 -20.43
C ASP A 30 43.06 -15.89 -20.33
N SER A 31 43.17 -14.82 -21.11
CA SER A 31 42.10 -13.83 -21.17
C SER A 31 40.85 -14.53 -21.69
N PRO A 32 39.69 -14.39 -21.03
CA PRO A 32 38.48 -15.04 -21.50
C PRO A 32 38.22 -14.62 -22.96
N PRO A 33 37.78 -15.55 -23.82
CA PRO A 33 37.53 -15.22 -25.22
C PRO A 33 36.53 -14.07 -25.33
N PRO A 34 36.68 -13.18 -26.33
CA PRO A 34 35.78 -12.05 -26.51
C PRO A 34 34.34 -12.55 -26.66
N LYS A 35 33.41 -11.87 -25.97
CA LYS A 35 31.99 -12.20 -26.03
C LYS A 35 31.46 -12.01 -27.45
N THR A 36 30.67 -12.96 -27.92
CA THR A 36 29.92 -12.84 -29.17
C THR A 36 28.84 -11.75 -29.04
N PRO A 37 28.37 -11.15 -30.16
CA PRO A 37 27.26 -10.20 -30.12
C PRO A 37 26.01 -10.74 -29.42
N LYS A 38 25.73 -12.04 -29.57
CA LYS A 38 24.61 -12.71 -28.88
C LYS A 38 24.81 -12.74 -27.36
N GLN A 39 26.02 -13.03 -26.88
CA GLN A 39 26.35 -12.98 -25.45
C GLN A 39 26.24 -11.55 -24.91
N MET A 40 26.72 -10.55 -25.65
CA MET A 40 26.57 -9.15 -25.25
C MET A 40 25.10 -8.71 -25.16
N GLN A 41 24.26 -9.12 -26.11
CA GLN A 41 22.81 -8.85 -26.07
C GLN A 41 22.12 -9.54 -24.88
N GLN A 42 22.48 -10.79 -24.60
CA GLN A 42 21.94 -11.53 -23.45
C GLN A 42 22.36 -10.89 -22.12
N ASP A 43 23.61 -10.43 -22.01
CA ASP A 43 24.11 -9.74 -20.82
C ASP A 43 23.36 -8.42 -20.61
N ALA A 44 23.22 -7.59 -21.65
CA ALA A 44 22.49 -6.32 -21.57
C ALA A 44 21.02 -6.53 -21.20
N TYR A 45 20.37 -7.56 -21.73
CA TYR A 45 18.99 -7.90 -21.34
C TYR A 45 18.91 -8.36 -19.88
N THR A 46 19.88 -9.15 -19.41
CA THR A 46 19.93 -9.62 -18.02
C THR A 46 20.14 -8.48 -17.05
N GLU A 47 21.02 -7.54 -17.37
CA GLU A 47 21.25 -6.30 -16.61
C GLU A 47 19.99 -5.43 -16.57
N TYR A 48 19.35 -5.18 -17.71
CA TYR A 48 18.09 -4.45 -17.79
C TYR A 48 16.98 -5.06 -16.91
N MET A 49 16.83 -6.39 -16.95
CA MET A 49 15.85 -7.10 -16.12
C MET A 49 16.19 -7.04 -14.62
N SER A 50 17.48 -7.09 -14.26
CA SER A 50 17.95 -6.91 -12.89
C SER A 50 17.61 -5.52 -12.36
N ASP A 51 17.90 -4.47 -13.13
CA ASP A 51 17.62 -3.09 -12.72
C ASP A 51 16.11 -2.82 -12.61
N LYS A 52 15.32 -3.37 -13.52
CA LYS A 52 13.86 -3.31 -13.43
C LYS A 52 13.33 -4.01 -12.18
N ALA A 53 13.92 -5.12 -11.77
CA ALA A 53 13.56 -5.81 -10.53
C ALA A 53 13.91 -4.98 -9.28
N LYS A 54 15.09 -4.34 -9.25
CA LYS A 54 15.49 -3.44 -8.15
C LYS A 54 14.53 -2.26 -8.00
N VAL A 55 14.16 -1.60 -9.10
CA VAL A 55 13.20 -0.49 -9.09
C VAL A 55 11.83 -0.95 -8.59
N LYS A 56 11.38 -2.14 -9.02
CA LYS A 56 10.13 -2.72 -8.54
C LYS A 56 10.18 -3.01 -7.02
N GLN A 57 11.29 -3.58 -6.53
CA GLN A 57 11.47 -3.87 -5.12
C GLN A 57 11.49 -2.59 -4.27
N ALA A 58 12.28 -1.59 -4.67
CA ALA A 58 12.32 -0.29 -3.98
C ALA A 58 10.94 0.38 -3.90
N ARG A 59 10.10 0.22 -4.93
CA ARG A 59 8.72 0.71 -4.93
C ARG A 59 7.81 -0.04 -3.94
N ILE A 60 8.02 -1.35 -3.77
CA ILE A 60 7.31 -2.18 -2.79
C ILE A 60 7.75 -1.77 -1.39
N ASP A 61 9.06 -1.71 -1.14
CA ASP A 61 9.63 -1.32 0.15
C ASP A 61 9.10 0.06 0.56
N ARG A 62 9.11 1.04 -0.36
CA ARG A 62 8.55 2.37 -0.10
C ARG A 62 7.07 2.34 0.22
N ARG A 63 6.28 1.55 -0.52
CA ARG A 63 4.85 1.39 -0.23
C ARG A 63 4.64 0.85 1.20
N ASP A 64 5.42 -0.15 1.59
CA ASP A 64 5.27 -0.84 2.86
C ASP A 64 5.70 0.06 4.04
N GLU A 65 6.75 0.89 3.87
CA GLU A 65 7.12 1.95 4.82
C GLU A 65 5.98 2.95 5.05
N VAL A 66 5.33 3.39 3.96
CA VAL A 66 4.24 4.37 4.06
C VAL A 66 3.04 3.74 4.77
N ILE A 67 2.67 2.50 4.43
CA ILE A 67 1.59 1.78 5.12
C ILE A 67 1.91 1.59 6.61
N ALA A 68 3.14 1.18 6.95
CA ALA A 68 3.57 1.00 8.33
C ALA A 68 3.50 2.31 9.12
N SER A 69 3.86 3.43 8.50
CA SER A 69 3.75 4.72 9.18
C SER A 69 2.29 5.08 9.50
N TRP A 70 1.29 4.53 8.80
CA TRP A 70 -0.14 4.73 9.11
C TRP A 70 -0.62 3.82 10.25
N GLY A 71 0.27 3.00 10.84
CA GLY A 71 -0.09 2.04 11.88
C GLY A 71 -0.91 0.86 11.37
N ILE A 72 -0.92 0.62 10.05
CA ILE A 72 -1.71 -0.44 9.43
C ILE A 72 -0.91 -1.74 9.43
N ASP A 73 -1.50 -2.79 10.00
CA ASP A 73 -0.95 -4.14 9.96
C ASP A 73 -1.36 -4.85 8.66
N GLN A 74 -0.37 -5.03 7.77
CA GLN A 74 -0.56 -5.69 6.48
C GLN A 74 -0.72 -7.21 6.59
N THR A 75 -0.42 -7.79 7.76
CA THR A 75 -0.42 -9.23 7.98
C THR A 75 -1.79 -9.78 8.43
N LEU A 76 -2.75 -8.88 8.67
CA LEU A 76 -4.10 -9.25 9.10
C LEU A 76 -4.81 -10.13 8.07
N ASP A 77 -5.44 -11.20 8.56
CA ASP A 77 -6.38 -11.99 7.78
C ASP A 77 -7.79 -11.44 7.93
N LEU A 78 -8.19 -10.58 6.99
CA LEU A 78 -9.51 -9.95 7.01
C LEU A 78 -10.67 -10.95 6.92
N SER A 79 -10.48 -12.12 6.31
CA SER A 79 -11.55 -13.13 6.25
C SER A 79 -11.79 -13.72 7.63
N GLN A 80 -10.70 -14.06 8.33
CA GLN A 80 -10.76 -14.54 9.71
C GLN A 80 -11.34 -13.48 10.65
N LEU A 81 -10.88 -12.22 10.53
CA LEU A 81 -11.35 -11.13 11.39
C LEU A 81 -12.83 -10.81 11.17
N ALA A 82 -13.32 -10.83 9.92
CA ALA A 82 -14.74 -10.64 9.66
C ALA A 82 -15.59 -11.78 10.23
N ALA A 83 -15.11 -13.03 10.13
CA ALA A 83 -15.79 -14.17 10.71
C ALA A 83 -15.83 -14.08 12.25
N ASP A 84 -14.68 -13.79 12.88
CA ASP A 84 -14.58 -13.59 14.33
C ASP A 84 -15.49 -12.45 14.80
N PHE A 85 -15.53 -11.35 14.04
CA PHE A 85 -16.38 -10.20 14.32
C PHE A 85 -17.86 -10.57 14.34
N TYR A 86 -18.39 -11.23 13.30
CA TYR A 86 -19.81 -11.57 13.26
C TYR A 86 -20.22 -12.60 14.32
N LEU A 87 -19.38 -13.60 14.58
CA LEU A 87 -19.64 -14.61 15.61
C LEU A 87 -19.66 -14.00 17.01
N LEU A 88 -18.66 -13.17 17.33
CA LEU A 88 -18.59 -12.49 18.62
C LEU A 88 -19.68 -11.43 18.78
N TYR A 89 -20.03 -10.73 17.69
CA TYR A 89 -21.14 -9.78 17.69
C TYR A 89 -22.45 -10.49 18.05
N GLU A 90 -22.75 -11.64 17.42
CA GLU A 90 -23.95 -12.41 17.75
C GLU A 90 -24.00 -12.82 19.24
N LEU A 91 -22.88 -13.33 19.78
CA LEU A 91 -22.79 -13.66 21.20
C LEU A 91 -22.92 -12.43 22.11
N SER A 92 -22.42 -11.27 21.68
CA SER A 92 -22.56 -10.04 22.47
C SER A 92 -24.01 -9.60 22.59
N LEU A 93 -24.83 -9.86 21.56
CA LEU A 93 -26.27 -9.59 21.58
C LEU A 93 -27.02 -10.50 22.57
N SER A 94 -26.47 -11.67 22.88
CA SER A 94 -26.99 -12.60 23.91
C SER A 94 -26.24 -12.54 25.24
N GLU A 95 -25.33 -11.58 25.43
CA GLU A 95 -24.49 -11.42 26.63
C GLU A 95 -23.60 -12.65 26.93
N GLU A 96 -23.22 -13.40 25.89
CA GLU A 96 -22.44 -14.65 25.99
C GLU A 96 -21.00 -14.54 25.46
N ASP A 97 -20.58 -13.35 25.00
CA ASP A 97 -19.26 -13.14 24.38
C ASP A 97 -18.11 -13.06 25.39
N GLU A 98 -18.42 -13.03 26.70
CA GLU A 98 -17.43 -12.93 27.79
C GLU A 98 -16.47 -11.73 27.66
N GLY A 99 -16.90 -10.65 26.99
CA GLY A 99 -16.09 -9.46 26.75
C GLY A 99 -15.03 -9.63 25.65
N HIS A 100 -15.12 -10.67 24.82
CA HIS A 100 -14.22 -10.86 23.68
C HIS A 100 -14.53 -9.92 22.51
N PHE A 101 -15.78 -9.47 22.37
CA PHE A 101 -16.18 -8.67 21.22
C PHE A 101 -15.56 -7.27 21.22
N GLU A 102 -15.59 -6.59 22.37
CA GLU A 102 -15.16 -5.20 22.48
C GLU A 102 -13.67 -4.98 22.11
N PRO A 103 -12.71 -5.79 22.59
CA PRO A 103 -11.31 -5.68 22.17
C PRO A 103 -11.10 -5.90 20.66
N LEU A 104 -11.83 -6.86 20.06
CA LEU A 104 -11.76 -7.09 18.61
C LEU A 104 -12.31 -5.88 17.85
N LEU A 105 -13.47 -5.37 18.26
CA LEU A 105 -14.11 -4.21 17.64
C LEU A 105 -13.17 -3.01 17.61
N TYR A 106 -12.60 -2.62 18.76
CA TYR A 106 -11.71 -1.45 18.82
C TYR A 106 -10.39 -1.68 18.09
N GLY A 107 -9.86 -2.91 18.10
CA GLY A 107 -8.70 -3.25 17.26
C GLY A 107 -8.98 -3.05 15.76
N LEU A 108 -10.19 -3.40 15.29
CA LEU A 108 -10.61 -3.16 13.91
C LEU A 108 -10.84 -1.67 13.62
N VAL A 109 -11.42 -0.92 14.56
CA VAL A 109 -11.64 0.52 14.42
C VAL A 109 -10.35 1.26 14.14
N ASP A 110 -9.30 1.01 14.92
CA ASP A 110 -8.00 1.69 14.77
C ASP A 110 -7.39 1.41 13.38
N GLN A 111 -7.44 0.15 12.94
CA GLN A 111 -6.95 -0.28 11.65
C GLN A 111 -7.77 0.32 10.50
N PHE A 112 -9.09 0.28 10.61
CA PHE A 112 -10.00 0.72 9.54
C PHE A 112 -10.04 2.23 9.43
N ALA A 113 -10.03 3.00 10.52
CA ALA A 113 -9.97 4.46 10.46
C ALA A 113 -8.68 4.92 9.75
N SER A 114 -7.53 4.38 10.17
CA SER A 114 -6.22 4.71 9.58
C SER A 114 -6.15 4.28 8.11
N TYR A 115 -6.66 3.10 7.80
CA TYR A 115 -6.76 2.61 6.42
C TYR A 115 -7.62 3.52 5.55
N THR A 116 -8.83 3.85 6.01
CA THR A 116 -9.81 4.67 5.30
C THR A 116 -9.22 6.03 4.96
N ASP A 117 -8.61 6.69 5.95
CA ASP A 117 -8.00 8.01 5.77
C ASP A 117 -6.85 7.95 4.75
N MET A 118 -5.98 6.93 4.87
CA MET A 118 -4.89 6.71 3.92
C MET A 118 -5.41 6.54 2.48
N ILE A 119 -6.38 5.64 2.25
CA ILE A 119 -6.83 5.35 0.88
C ILE A 119 -7.54 6.54 0.24
N LEU A 120 -8.27 7.36 1.02
CA LEU A 120 -8.86 8.61 0.54
C LEU A 120 -7.80 9.53 -0.05
N GLY A 121 -6.72 9.78 0.70
CA GLY A 121 -5.58 10.57 0.23
C GLY A 121 -4.99 10.04 -1.07
N GLY A 122 -4.85 8.72 -1.17
CA GLY A 122 -4.37 8.08 -2.38
C GLY A 122 -5.26 8.36 -3.60
N GLU A 123 -6.58 8.32 -3.44
CA GLU A 123 -7.54 8.51 -4.53
C GLU A 123 -7.69 9.96 -4.98
N LEU A 124 -7.25 10.93 -4.18
CA LEU A 124 -7.19 12.34 -4.59
C LEU A 124 -6.33 12.53 -5.85
N ARG A 125 -5.37 11.64 -6.13
CA ARG A 125 -4.54 11.65 -7.36
C ARG A 125 -5.33 11.74 -8.66
N TYR A 126 -6.58 11.31 -8.67
CA TYR A 126 -7.42 11.32 -9.87
C TYR A 126 -8.12 12.65 -10.12
N ILE A 127 -8.13 13.57 -9.16
CA ILE A 127 -8.80 14.87 -9.29
C ILE A 127 -8.12 15.75 -10.35
N LYS A 128 -6.77 15.79 -10.37
CA LYS A 128 -6.01 16.68 -11.27
C LYS A 128 -6.50 16.61 -12.73
N ASP A 129 -6.67 15.40 -13.25
CA ASP A 129 -7.04 15.17 -14.65
C ASP A 129 -8.56 15.22 -14.86
N ARG A 130 -9.35 14.91 -13.83
CA ARG A 130 -10.81 14.70 -13.95
C ARG A 130 -11.64 15.91 -13.54
N ALA A 131 -11.07 16.81 -12.74
CA ALA A 131 -11.75 17.96 -12.17
C ALA A 131 -11.07 19.29 -12.52
N ARG A 132 -10.15 19.31 -13.50
CA ARG A 132 -9.40 20.53 -13.87
C ARG A 132 -10.29 21.71 -14.22
N SER A 133 -11.43 21.45 -14.87
CA SER A 133 -12.42 22.47 -15.24
C SER A 133 -13.29 22.95 -14.06
N ARG A 134 -13.18 22.29 -12.91
CA ARG A 134 -13.94 22.50 -11.67
C ARG A 134 -13.01 22.89 -10.52
N LYS A 135 -11.86 23.50 -10.80
CA LYS A 135 -10.89 23.94 -9.77
C LYS A 135 -11.53 24.90 -8.77
N ASP A 136 -12.47 25.72 -9.22
CA ASP A 136 -13.18 26.72 -8.43
C ASP A 136 -13.99 26.15 -7.25
N VAL A 137 -14.37 24.87 -7.32
CA VAL A 137 -15.10 24.18 -6.24
C VAL A 137 -14.19 23.32 -5.35
N ILE A 138 -12.89 23.28 -5.62
CA ILE A 138 -11.91 22.57 -4.79
C ILE A 138 -11.26 23.58 -3.85
N ALA A 139 -11.14 23.22 -2.56
CA ALA A 139 -10.48 24.04 -1.56
C ALA A 139 -9.07 24.48 -2.06
N PRO A 140 -8.74 25.79 -2.05
CA PRO A 140 -7.48 26.29 -2.58
C PRO A 140 -6.24 25.63 -1.96
N GLU A 141 -6.26 25.37 -0.65
CA GLU A 141 -5.19 24.72 0.11
C GLU A 141 -4.97 23.28 -0.36
N LEU A 142 -6.05 22.52 -0.56
CA LEU A 142 -5.99 21.18 -1.11
C LEU A 142 -5.43 21.22 -2.54
N TRP A 143 -5.88 22.18 -3.35
CA TRP A 143 -5.41 22.32 -4.73
C TRP A 143 -3.92 22.66 -4.79
N GLU A 144 -3.46 23.57 -3.95
CA GLU A 144 -2.07 24.02 -3.93
C GLU A 144 -1.12 22.88 -3.59
N ILE A 145 -1.45 22.09 -2.55
CA ILE A 145 -0.62 20.99 -2.08
C ILE A 145 -0.56 19.85 -3.09
N PHE A 146 -1.69 19.49 -3.70
CA PHE A 146 -1.77 18.29 -4.53
C PHE A 146 -1.56 18.55 -6.03
N TYR A 147 -1.85 19.75 -6.55
CA TYR A 147 -1.98 19.96 -7.99
C TYR A 147 -1.25 21.19 -8.55
N ALA A 148 -0.83 22.17 -7.73
CA ALA A 148 -0.26 23.42 -8.23
C ALA A 148 1.24 23.37 -8.52
N LYS A 149 2.03 22.55 -7.80
CA LYS A 149 3.48 22.44 -8.04
C LYS A 149 3.78 21.50 -9.21
N GLU A 150 4.51 22.00 -10.21
CA GLU A 150 5.17 21.18 -11.22
C GLU A 150 6.28 20.36 -10.53
N GLY A 151 5.96 19.11 -10.25
CA GLY A 151 6.72 18.20 -9.41
C GLY A 151 5.77 17.09 -8.99
N GLU A 152 5.32 16.33 -9.99
CA GLU A 152 4.18 15.43 -9.89
C GLU A 152 4.46 14.33 -8.88
N MET A 153 3.73 14.35 -7.76
CA MET A 153 3.43 13.09 -7.09
C MET A 153 2.84 12.16 -8.15
N SER A 154 3.56 11.09 -8.44
CA SER A 154 3.27 10.19 -9.55
C SER A 154 2.82 8.83 -9.04
N THR A 155 3.07 8.55 -7.75
CA THR A 155 2.77 7.27 -7.12
C THR A 155 1.73 7.43 -6.02
N ARG A 156 0.94 6.39 -5.80
CA ARG A 156 -0.08 6.35 -4.76
C ARG A 156 0.48 6.61 -3.35
N HIS A 157 1.67 6.11 -3.04
CA HIS A 157 2.25 6.25 -1.70
C HIS A 157 2.76 7.67 -1.41
N GLU A 158 3.18 8.44 -2.43
CA GLU A 158 3.48 9.87 -2.24
C GLU A 158 2.23 10.65 -1.83
N TYR A 159 1.07 10.33 -2.43
CA TYR A 159 -0.21 10.92 -2.03
C TYR A 159 -0.60 10.52 -0.61
N TRP A 160 -0.33 9.28 -0.19
CA TRP A 160 -0.59 8.84 1.18
C TRP A 160 0.23 9.62 2.21
N ASP A 161 1.53 9.85 1.96
CA ASP A 161 2.38 10.65 2.85
C ASP A 161 1.89 12.10 2.92
N LYS A 162 1.69 12.73 1.76
CA LYS A 162 1.25 14.13 1.70
C LYS A 162 -0.13 14.33 2.27
N TRP A 163 -1.02 13.37 2.09
CA TRP A 163 -2.33 13.41 2.73
C TRP A 163 -2.25 13.37 4.24
N ARG A 164 -1.37 12.54 4.82
CA ARG A 164 -1.19 12.55 6.27
C ARG A 164 -0.70 13.89 6.78
N GLU A 165 0.35 14.44 6.16
CA GLU A 165 0.89 15.75 6.51
C GLU A 165 -0.20 16.82 6.46
N PHE A 166 -1.01 16.80 5.41
CA PHE A 166 -2.13 17.73 5.21
C PHE A 166 -3.24 17.56 6.27
N ARG A 167 -3.65 16.30 6.55
CA ARG A 167 -4.67 15.97 7.57
C ARG A 167 -4.29 16.43 8.97
N ALA A 168 -3.01 16.39 9.31
CA ALA A 168 -2.52 16.81 10.62
C ALA A 168 -2.69 18.30 10.90
N ILE A 169 -2.75 19.13 9.85
CA ILE A 169 -2.86 20.60 9.97
C ILE A 169 -4.22 21.15 9.53
N HIS A 170 -5.00 20.38 8.77
CA HIS A 170 -6.30 20.80 8.24
C HIS A 170 -7.42 19.89 8.77
N PRO A 171 -8.16 20.33 9.82
CA PRO A 171 -9.28 19.54 10.36
C PRO A 171 -10.38 19.29 9.31
N ASP A 172 -10.64 20.28 8.44
CA ASP A 172 -11.69 20.23 7.40
C ASP A 172 -11.32 19.41 6.16
N ALA A 173 -10.11 18.86 6.12
CA ALA A 173 -9.59 18.17 4.94
C ALA A 173 -10.49 17.03 4.43
N LEU A 174 -11.14 16.27 5.32
CA LEU A 174 -12.07 15.21 4.89
C LEU A 174 -13.30 15.77 4.15
N GLN A 175 -13.83 16.91 4.60
CA GLN A 175 -14.91 17.59 3.88
C GLN A 175 -14.42 18.06 2.52
N TRP A 176 -13.23 18.67 2.45
CA TRP A 176 -12.66 19.10 1.17
C TRP A 176 -12.39 17.93 0.21
N ALA A 177 -11.98 16.77 0.73
CA ALA A 177 -11.85 15.56 -0.07
C ALA A 177 -13.21 15.09 -0.61
N ALA A 178 -14.26 15.09 0.23
CA ALA A 178 -15.62 14.75 -0.19
C ALA A 178 -16.13 15.67 -1.30
N ASP A 179 -15.98 16.98 -1.09
CA ASP A 179 -16.36 18.02 -2.07
C ASP A 179 -15.61 17.82 -3.38
N ALA A 180 -14.28 17.60 -3.30
CA ALA A 180 -13.43 17.37 -4.46
C ALA A 180 -13.82 16.08 -5.20
N PHE A 181 -14.17 15.01 -4.51
CA PHE A 181 -14.66 13.78 -5.14
C PHE A 181 -16.02 13.97 -5.83
N ASN A 182 -16.88 14.84 -5.32
CA ASN A 182 -18.15 15.19 -5.98
C ASN A 182 -17.98 16.11 -7.21
N THR A 183 -16.76 16.51 -7.56
CA THR A 183 -16.51 17.36 -8.72
C THR A 183 -16.51 16.63 -10.06
N PHE A 184 -16.39 15.30 -10.05
CA PHE A 184 -16.32 14.47 -11.25
C PHE A 184 -17.00 13.12 -11.05
N GLU A 185 -17.47 12.52 -12.14
CA GLU A 185 -18.04 11.18 -12.11
C GLU A 185 -16.97 10.12 -12.37
N SER A 186 -17.06 9.01 -11.63
CA SER A 186 -16.20 7.84 -11.80
C SER A 186 -16.85 6.61 -11.20
N SER A 187 -16.68 5.47 -11.85
CA SER A 187 -17.27 4.19 -11.42
C SER A 187 -16.37 3.36 -10.49
N GLY A 188 -15.08 3.71 -10.37
CA GLY A 188 -14.12 2.92 -9.57
C GLY A 188 -12.89 3.65 -9.04
N VAL A 189 -12.69 4.93 -9.36
CA VAL A 189 -11.53 5.73 -8.89
C VAL A 189 -11.98 7.14 -8.53
N GLY A 190 -11.99 7.51 -7.25
CA GLY A 190 -12.63 8.73 -6.78
C GLY A 190 -14.12 8.85 -7.18
N GLY A 191 -14.65 10.07 -7.24
CA GLY A 191 -16.06 10.32 -7.57
C GLY A 191 -17.01 10.20 -6.36
N PRO A 192 -18.34 10.30 -6.55
CA PRO A 192 -19.30 10.38 -5.45
C PRO A 192 -19.27 9.20 -4.47
N LYS A 193 -18.90 8.00 -4.90
CA LYS A 193 -18.71 6.86 -3.99
C LYS A 193 -17.60 7.11 -2.97
N TRP A 194 -16.50 7.72 -3.41
CA TRP A 194 -15.39 8.08 -2.52
C TRP A 194 -15.72 9.31 -1.67
N ALA A 195 -16.57 10.22 -2.15
CA ALA A 195 -17.12 11.28 -1.32
C ALA A 195 -17.91 10.70 -0.13
N ASN A 196 -18.76 9.70 -0.36
CA ASN A 196 -19.48 9.01 0.72
C ASN A 196 -18.54 8.33 1.73
N ILE A 197 -17.42 7.78 1.27
CA ILE A 197 -16.40 7.18 2.17
C ILE A 197 -15.73 8.27 3.02
N ALA A 198 -15.41 9.42 2.42
CA ALA A 198 -14.84 10.57 3.14
C ALA A 198 -15.81 11.10 4.20
N ASP A 199 -17.09 11.28 3.83
CA ASP A 199 -18.13 11.72 4.75
C ASP A 199 -18.36 10.71 5.88
N MET A 200 -18.38 9.41 5.56
CA MET A 200 -18.51 8.34 6.55
C MET A 200 -17.38 8.39 7.58
N LEU A 201 -16.12 8.54 7.15
CA LEU A 201 -14.99 8.69 8.08
C LEU A 201 -15.14 9.97 8.92
N ARG A 202 -15.57 11.08 8.31
CA ARG A 202 -15.78 12.34 9.04
C ARG A 202 -16.85 12.21 10.13
N ILE A 203 -18.01 11.62 9.82
CA ILE A 203 -19.09 11.41 10.80
C ILE A 203 -18.77 10.31 11.84
N PHE A 204 -17.79 9.46 11.57
CA PHE A 204 -17.26 8.56 12.58
C PHE A 204 -16.35 9.34 13.55
N LEU A 205 -15.41 10.12 13.02
CA LEU A 205 -14.45 10.89 13.82
C LEU A 205 -15.11 12.01 14.66
N ASP A 206 -16.25 12.54 14.24
CA ASP A 206 -17.04 13.48 15.03
C ASP A 206 -17.93 12.81 16.11
N GLY A 207 -17.96 11.47 16.14
CA GLY A 207 -18.74 10.68 17.10
C GLY A 207 -20.22 10.51 16.75
N THR A 208 -20.66 10.91 15.56
CA THR A 208 -22.06 10.76 15.12
C THR A 208 -22.45 9.30 14.93
N ILE A 209 -21.55 8.46 14.44
CA ILE A 209 -21.76 7.01 14.33
C ILE A 209 -20.87 6.23 15.29
N THR A 210 -21.37 5.10 15.78
CA THR A 210 -20.64 4.28 16.75
C THR A 210 -19.50 3.50 16.10
N PRO A 211 -18.49 3.06 16.88
CA PRO A 211 -17.46 2.12 16.42
C PRO A 211 -18.01 0.90 15.68
N LEU A 212 -19.09 0.31 16.20
CA LEU A 212 -19.78 -0.82 15.59
C LEU A 212 -20.32 -0.48 14.19
N MET A 213 -21.04 0.64 14.07
CA MET A 213 -21.59 1.11 12.79
C MET A 213 -20.48 1.39 11.78
N PHE A 214 -19.37 1.99 12.21
CA PHE A 214 -18.22 2.28 11.35
C PHE A 214 -17.60 0.99 10.78
N VAL A 215 -17.30 0.01 11.64
CA VAL A 215 -16.70 -1.27 11.21
C VAL A 215 -17.64 -2.04 10.28
N ASP A 216 -18.94 -2.11 10.60
CA ASP A 216 -19.92 -2.75 9.72
C ASP A 216 -20.03 -2.04 8.36
N PHE A 217 -19.95 -0.71 8.34
CA PHE A 217 -19.91 0.07 7.10
C PHE A 217 -18.68 -0.29 6.25
N CYS A 218 -17.50 -0.43 6.86
CA CYS A 218 -16.28 -0.86 6.17
C CYS A 218 -16.42 -2.26 5.54
N TRP A 219 -17.05 -3.21 6.25
CA TRP A 219 -17.38 -4.51 5.66
C TRP A 219 -18.35 -4.38 4.48
N GLY A 220 -19.40 -3.57 4.63
CA GLY A 220 -20.36 -3.29 3.57
C GLY A 220 -19.74 -2.66 2.31
N LEU A 221 -18.72 -1.80 2.46
CA LEU A 221 -18.01 -1.19 1.32
C LEU A 221 -17.30 -2.23 0.45
N GLU A 222 -16.70 -3.26 1.07
CA GLU A 222 -16.07 -4.35 0.34
C GLU A 222 -17.10 -5.22 -0.39
N HIS A 223 -18.26 -5.45 0.22
CA HIS A 223 -19.35 -6.18 -0.43
C HIS A 223 -19.88 -5.45 -1.68
N ASN A 224 -19.96 -4.12 -1.65
CA ASN A 224 -20.55 -3.25 -2.69
C ASN A 224 -19.58 -2.85 -3.82
N GLY A 225 -18.73 -3.78 -4.27
CA GLY A 225 -17.85 -3.57 -5.42
C GLY A 225 -16.46 -4.21 -5.31
N GLY A 226 -16.13 -4.87 -4.19
CA GLY A 226 -14.98 -5.78 -4.06
C GLY A 226 -13.60 -5.15 -4.16
N THR A 227 -13.46 -3.87 -3.81
CA THR A 227 -12.18 -3.15 -4.00
C THR A 227 -11.86 -2.15 -2.90
N TYR A 228 -12.58 -2.21 -1.77
CA TYR A 228 -12.35 -1.31 -0.66
C TYR A 228 -11.02 -1.65 0.01
N PHE A 229 -10.82 -2.90 0.43
CA PHE A 229 -9.64 -3.35 1.19
C PHE A 229 -8.41 -3.67 0.32
N ASN A 230 -8.58 -3.76 -1.00
CA ASN A 230 -7.57 -4.27 -1.93
C ASN A 230 -6.33 -3.38 -2.13
N LYS A 231 -6.26 -2.23 -1.44
CA LYS A 231 -5.09 -1.33 -1.49
C LYS A 231 -3.93 -1.82 -0.62
N VAL A 232 -4.23 -2.62 0.41
CA VAL A 232 -3.24 -3.16 1.36
C VAL A 232 -3.39 -4.66 1.47
N TRP A 233 -4.60 -5.15 1.74
CA TRP A 233 -4.85 -6.56 1.97
C TRP A 233 -5.23 -7.27 0.67
N SER A 234 -4.69 -8.47 0.45
CA SER A 234 -4.98 -9.32 -0.71
C SER A 234 -6.18 -10.26 -0.51
N ASN A 235 -6.69 -10.34 0.72
CA ASN A 235 -7.61 -11.40 1.11
C ASN A 235 -9.05 -11.04 0.72
N GLN A 236 -9.74 -11.96 0.06
CA GLN A 236 -11.11 -11.77 -0.39
C GLN A 236 -12.09 -12.04 0.77
N VAL A 237 -12.36 -11.05 1.62
CA VAL A 237 -13.33 -11.19 2.73
C VAL A 237 -14.77 -11.43 2.23
N LYS A 238 -15.05 -11.10 0.96
CA LYS A 238 -16.39 -11.18 0.34
C LYS A 238 -17.13 -12.49 0.60
N HIS A 239 -16.45 -13.64 0.53
CA HIS A 239 -17.10 -14.93 0.77
C HIS A 239 -17.64 -15.10 2.20
N VAL A 240 -16.96 -14.52 3.21
CA VAL A 240 -17.43 -14.50 4.60
C VAL A 240 -18.62 -13.56 4.75
N LEU A 241 -18.57 -12.39 4.11
CA LEU A 241 -19.67 -11.43 4.14
C LEU A 241 -20.94 -12.02 3.50
N GLU A 242 -20.80 -12.70 2.36
CA GLU A 242 -21.89 -13.40 1.69
C GLU A 242 -22.44 -14.57 2.55
N ALA A 243 -21.55 -15.33 3.20
CA ALA A 243 -21.97 -16.39 4.11
C ALA A 243 -22.79 -15.84 5.28
N ASN A 244 -22.31 -14.75 5.91
CA ASN A 244 -23.02 -14.08 7.00
C ASN A 244 -24.40 -13.57 6.55
N LEU A 245 -24.46 -12.86 5.41
CA LEU A 245 -25.71 -12.34 4.86
C LEU A 245 -26.75 -13.44 4.57
N ASN A 246 -26.30 -14.62 4.16
CA ASN A 246 -27.16 -15.77 3.87
C ASN A 246 -27.48 -16.64 5.11
N GLY A 247 -27.00 -16.26 6.30
CA GLY A 247 -27.16 -17.08 7.52
C GLY A 247 -26.41 -18.41 7.47
N ALA A 248 -25.40 -18.55 6.60
CA ALA A 248 -24.60 -19.76 6.44
C ALA A 248 -23.53 -19.86 7.55
N ILE A 249 -23.99 -20.05 8.79
CA ILE A 249 -23.14 -19.99 9.99
C ILE A 249 -21.94 -20.94 9.96
N GLU A 250 -22.08 -22.13 9.39
CA GLU A 250 -20.98 -23.09 9.27
C GLU A 250 -19.87 -22.60 8.32
N SER A 251 -20.22 -21.83 7.28
CA SER A 251 -19.24 -21.19 6.41
C SER A 251 -18.52 -20.03 7.11
N VAL A 252 -19.22 -19.26 7.93
CA VAL A 252 -18.61 -18.22 8.78
C VAL A 252 -17.65 -18.88 9.79
N LEU A 253 -18.09 -19.92 10.49
CA LEU A 253 -17.27 -20.69 11.43
C LEU A 253 -16.03 -21.29 10.77
N ALA A 254 -16.11 -21.73 9.52
CA ALA A 254 -14.98 -22.29 8.79
C ALA A 254 -13.86 -21.25 8.53
N ALA A 255 -14.21 -19.96 8.41
CA ALA A 255 -13.27 -18.86 8.26
C ALA A 255 -12.77 -18.30 9.59
N ALA A 256 -13.52 -18.47 10.68
CA ALA A 256 -13.17 -17.97 12.02
C ALA A 256 -11.88 -18.59 12.58
N SER A 257 -11.20 -17.84 13.45
CA SER A 257 -10.02 -18.29 14.16
C SER A 257 -10.34 -19.53 15.02
N PRO A 258 -9.36 -20.44 15.24
CA PRO A 258 -9.62 -21.66 16.02
C PRO A 258 -10.16 -21.39 17.42
N GLY A 259 -9.68 -20.30 18.07
CA GLY A 259 -10.12 -19.88 19.39
C GLY A 259 -11.59 -19.46 19.40
N ILE A 260 -11.97 -18.52 18.53
CA ILE A 260 -13.34 -18.01 18.45
C ILE A 260 -14.31 -19.08 17.98
N ARG A 261 -13.92 -19.91 17.00
CA ARG A 261 -14.74 -21.05 16.56
C ARG A 261 -15.06 -22.01 17.71
N LYS A 262 -14.06 -22.38 18.51
CA LYS A 262 -14.24 -23.27 19.66
C LYS A 262 -15.12 -22.62 20.72
N PHE A 263 -14.87 -21.34 21.01
CA PHE A 263 -15.63 -20.55 21.98
C PHE A 263 -17.11 -20.48 21.57
N TYR A 264 -17.39 -20.07 20.33
CA TYR A 264 -18.75 -19.98 19.80
C TYR A 264 -19.54 -21.29 19.91
N ARG A 265 -18.93 -22.42 19.51
CA ARG A 265 -19.54 -23.75 19.63
C ARG A 265 -19.77 -24.23 21.07
N SER A 266 -19.16 -23.59 22.07
CA SER A 266 -19.44 -23.91 23.48
C SER A 266 -20.65 -23.15 24.03
N LYS A 267 -21.10 -22.10 23.33
CA LYS A 267 -22.23 -21.24 23.69
C LYS A 267 -23.52 -21.59 22.95
N ARG A 268 -23.40 -22.16 21.75
CA ARG A 268 -24.51 -22.59 20.88
C ARG A 268 -24.57 -24.12 20.82
#